data_AF-A0A661V844-F1
#
_entry.id   AF-A0A661V844-F1
#
_cell.length_a   1.000
_cell.length_b   1.000
_cell.length_c   1.000
_cell.angle_alpha   90.00
_cell.angle_beta   90.00
_cell.angle_gamma   90.00
#
_symmetry.space_group_name_H-M   'P 1'
#
loop_
_entity.id
_entity.type
_entity.pdbx_description
1 polymer ?
#
loop_
_entity_poly.entity_id
_entity_poly.type
_entity_poly.pdbx_seq_one_letter_code
_entity_poly.pdbx_strand_id
1 'polypeptide(L)'
;MARYTGPACRLCRRFGDKLMLKGDRCPTPKCPLEKRSTPPGGRPPPRGRGGRGGVSDRGLQLREKQKVRFSYGVLERQFRRFFSQARRSPGITGENLLILLERRLDNVVYRLGFGDSRAQARQVVGHGHILV
;
A
#
# COMPACT_ATOMS: atom_id res chain seq x y z
N MET A 1 3.14 -7.78 -16.56
CA MET A 1 3.91 -7.40 -15.34
C MET A 1 3.28 -8.03 -14.10
N ALA A 2 4.07 -8.68 -13.24
CA ALA A 2 3.54 -9.27 -12.01
C ALA A 2 3.04 -8.21 -11.01
N ARG A 3 1.89 -8.47 -10.37
CA ARG A 3 1.28 -7.60 -9.35
C ARG A 3 0.60 -8.46 -8.28
N TYR A 4 0.30 -7.85 -7.14
CA TYR A 4 -0.57 -8.49 -6.15
C TYR A 4 -2.02 -8.50 -6.68
N THR A 5 -2.56 -9.68 -6.94
CA THR A 5 -3.95 -9.92 -7.40
C THR A 5 -4.86 -10.46 -6.30
N GLY A 6 -4.33 -10.63 -5.09
CA GLY A 6 -5.08 -11.16 -3.95
C GLY A 6 -6.08 -10.16 -3.35
N PRO A 7 -6.77 -10.54 -2.26
CA PRO A 7 -7.81 -9.73 -1.64
C PRO A 7 -7.26 -8.43 -1.02
N ALA A 8 -7.50 -7.29 -1.67
CA ALA A 8 -6.98 -5.98 -1.23
C ALA A 8 -7.45 -5.55 0.17
N CYS A 9 -8.72 -5.73 0.52
CA CYS A 9 -9.24 -5.34 1.85
C CYS A 9 -8.63 -6.17 3.00
N ARG A 10 -8.09 -7.37 2.69
CA ARG A 10 -7.33 -8.18 3.66
C ARG A 10 -6.05 -7.45 4.07
N LEU A 11 -5.40 -6.75 3.15
CA LEU A 11 -4.21 -5.95 3.42
C LEU A 11 -4.56 -4.77 4.35
N CYS A 12 -5.60 -3.98 4.04
CA CYS A 12 -6.03 -2.88 4.91
C CYS A 12 -6.28 -3.36 6.35
N ARG A 13 -6.99 -4.48 6.52
CA ARG A 13 -7.24 -5.08 7.85
C ARG A 13 -5.96 -5.59 8.54
N ARG A 14 -4.96 -6.05 7.80
CA ARG A 14 -3.68 -6.50 8.37
C ARG A 14 -2.87 -5.33 8.93
N PHE A 15 -2.90 -4.19 8.25
CA PHE A 15 -2.18 -2.98 8.67
C PHE A 15 -2.98 -2.13 9.66
N GLY A 16 -4.31 -2.28 9.71
CA GLY A 16 -5.18 -1.47 10.55
C GLY A 16 -5.55 -0.12 9.94
N ASP A 17 -5.02 0.21 8.77
CA ASP A 17 -5.16 1.52 8.11
C ASP A 17 -5.90 1.41 6.77
N LYS A 18 -6.59 2.49 6.38
CA LYS A 18 -7.22 2.62 5.05
C LYS A 18 -6.16 2.91 3.99
N LEU A 19 -5.79 1.88 3.22
CA LEU A 19 -4.84 2.02 2.09
C LEU A 19 -5.50 2.47 0.77
N MET A 20 -6.81 2.74 0.75
CA MET A 20 -7.56 3.22 -0.42
C MET A 20 -7.38 2.38 -1.71
N LEU A 21 -7.24 1.05 -1.58
CA LEU A 21 -6.93 0.16 -2.71
C LEU A 21 -8.13 -0.17 -3.61
N LYS A 22 -9.36 0.18 -3.23
CA LYS A 22 -10.60 -0.17 -3.96
C LYS A 22 -11.40 1.06 -4.42
N GLY A 23 -10.78 2.24 -4.51
CA GLY A 23 -11.45 3.48 -4.95
C GLY A 23 -12.70 3.78 -4.13
N ASP A 24 -13.82 3.98 -4.81
CA ASP A 24 -15.11 4.43 -4.26
C ASP A 24 -15.68 3.55 -3.15
N ARG A 25 -15.30 2.27 -3.10
CA ARG A 25 -15.74 1.41 -2.00
C ARG A 25 -15.06 1.76 -0.66
N CYS A 26 -13.85 2.29 -0.69
CA CYS A 26 -13.07 2.59 0.52
C CYS A 26 -13.63 3.73 1.41
N PRO A 27 -14.17 4.84 0.88
CA PRO A 27 -14.80 5.87 1.71
C PRO A 27 -16.17 5.46 2.27
N THR A 28 -16.87 4.52 1.61
CA THR A 28 -18.20 4.08 2.05
C THR A 28 -18.18 3.23 3.34
N PRO A 29 -19.30 3.15 4.09
CA PRO A 29 -19.45 2.24 5.23
C PRO A 29 -19.42 0.75 4.84
N LYS A 30 -19.41 0.44 3.54
CA LYS A 30 -19.23 -0.93 3.02
C LYS A 30 -17.76 -1.39 3.09
N CYS A 31 -16.84 -0.54 3.52
CA CYS A 31 -15.44 -0.88 3.73
C CYS A 31 -15.30 -1.93 4.86
N PRO A 32 -14.64 -3.07 4.61
CA PRO A 32 -14.46 -4.10 5.65
C PRO A 32 -13.69 -3.65 6.89
N LEU A 33 -12.91 -2.57 6.79
CA LEU A 33 -12.17 -2.03 7.93
C LEU A 33 -13.11 -1.40 8.98
N GLU A 34 -14.14 -0.68 8.52
CA GLU A 34 -15.19 -0.09 9.38
C GLU A 34 -16.00 -1.18 10.09
N LYS A 35 -16.40 -2.22 9.34
CA LYS A 35 -17.19 -3.33 9.89
C LYS A 35 -16.37 -4.24 10.79
N ARG A 36 -15.07 -4.41 10.50
CA ARG A 36 -14.19 -5.35 11.20
C ARG A 36 -12.73 -4.90 11.11
N SER A 37 -12.29 -4.17 12.13
CA SER A 37 -10.90 -3.71 12.29
C SER A 37 -9.92 -4.82 12.70
N THR A 38 -10.42 -6.01 13.07
CA THR A 38 -9.54 -7.12 13.49
C THR A 38 -8.69 -7.64 12.32
N PRO A 39 -7.43 -8.02 12.56
CA PRO A 39 -6.56 -8.61 11.54
C PRO A 39 -7.18 -9.86 10.89
N PRO A 40 -6.85 -10.14 9.62
CA PRO A 40 -7.38 -11.29 8.92
C PRO A 40 -6.72 -12.59 9.40
N GLY A 41 -7.53 -13.61 9.69
CA GLY A 41 -7.06 -14.99 9.90
C GLY A 41 -6.95 -15.49 11.35
N GLY A 42 -7.45 -14.79 12.37
CA GLY A 42 -7.38 -15.34 13.73
C GLY A 42 -8.30 -14.69 14.77
N ARG A 43 -8.71 -15.52 15.75
CA ARG A 43 -9.58 -15.29 16.91
C ARG A 43 -9.27 -13.96 17.63
N PRO A 44 -10.27 -13.27 18.22
CA PRO A 44 -10.00 -12.15 19.13
C PRO A 44 -8.99 -12.60 20.18
N PRO A 45 -8.02 -11.75 20.59
CA PRO A 45 -7.12 -12.13 21.67
C PRO A 45 -7.96 -12.54 22.89
N PRO A 46 -7.64 -13.66 23.57
CA PRO A 46 -8.35 -14.06 24.77
C PRO A 46 -8.31 -12.90 25.76
N ARG A 47 -9.49 -12.47 26.24
CA ARG A 47 -9.60 -11.44 27.27
C ARG A 47 -8.80 -11.93 28.48
N GLY A 48 -7.73 -11.24 28.86
CA GLY A 48 -7.01 -11.48 30.12
C GLY A 48 -5.56 -11.94 30.05
N ARG A 49 -4.92 -12.06 28.88
CA ARG A 49 -3.44 -12.12 28.81
C ARG A 49 -2.95 -11.06 27.83
N GLY A 50 -1.92 -10.30 28.21
CA GLY A 50 -1.27 -9.23 27.45
C GLY A 50 -0.66 -9.66 26.10
N GLY A 51 -1.50 -10.20 25.21
CA GLY A 51 -1.14 -10.85 23.94
C GLY A 51 -0.93 -9.90 22.77
N ARG A 52 -0.65 -8.62 23.04
CA ARG A 52 0.23 -7.85 22.15
C ARG A 52 1.61 -7.92 22.79
N GLY A 53 2.32 -9.05 22.62
CA GLY A 53 3.76 -9.00 22.79
C GLY A 53 4.24 -7.82 21.93
N GLY A 54 4.86 -6.82 22.57
CA GLY A 54 5.20 -5.56 21.93
C GLY A 54 5.84 -5.85 20.57
N VAL A 55 5.31 -5.25 19.51
CA VAL A 55 5.91 -5.41 18.19
C VAL A 55 7.35 -4.90 18.30
N SER A 56 8.33 -5.74 17.98
CA SER A 56 9.73 -5.32 18.00
C SER A 56 9.96 -4.14 17.05
N ASP A 57 11.01 -3.34 17.28
CA ASP A 57 11.33 -2.19 16.42
C ASP A 57 11.48 -2.61 14.95
N ARG A 58 12.13 -3.75 14.70
CA ARG A 58 12.22 -4.34 13.36
C ARG A 58 10.85 -4.72 12.80
N GLY A 59 9.95 -5.22 13.63
CA GLY A 59 8.57 -5.54 13.26
C GLY A 59 7.77 -4.29 12.86
N LEU A 60 7.99 -3.18 13.57
CA LEU A 60 7.39 -1.88 13.27
C LEU A 60 7.91 -1.34 11.93
N GLN A 61 9.23 -1.32 11.75
CA GLN A 61 9.88 -0.91 10.49
C GLN A 61 9.41 -1.76 9.31
N LEU A 62 9.31 -3.09 9.49
CA LEU A 62 8.81 -3.99 8.47
C LEU A 62 7.35 -3.66 8.11
N ARG A 63 6.50 -3.37 9.11
CA ARG A 63 5.10 -2.99 8.88
C ARG A 63 4.99 -1.71 8.07
N GLU A 64 5.72 -0.66 8.43
CA GLU A 64 5.70 0.61 7.69
C GLU A 64 6.24 0.45 6.27
N LYS A 65 7.34 -0.29 6.09
CA LYS A 65 7.86 -0.62 4.75
C LYS A 65 6.80 -1.34 3.90
N GLN A 66 6.15 -2.36 4.47
CA GLN A 66 5.13 -3.12 3.75
C GLN A 66 3.89 -2.25 3.45
N LYS A 67 3.51 -1.35 4.37
CA LYS A 67 2.40 -0.40 4.18
C LYS A 67 2.62 0.44 2.94
N VAL A 68 3.77 1.12 2.85
CA VAL A 68 4.14 1.93 1.67
C VAL A 68 4.15 1.07 0.40
N ARG A 69 4.80 -0.10 0.44
CA ARG A 69 4.89 -1.01 -0.70
C ARG A 69 3.52 -1.38 -1.27
N PHE A 70 2.58 -1.75 -0.40
CA PHE A 70 1.23 -2.13 -0.82
C PHE A 70 0.39 -0.94 -1.24
N SER A 71 0.52 0.23 -0.60
CA SER A 71 -0.17 1.46 -1.00
C SER A 71 0.14 1.84 -2.45
N TYR A 72 1.41 1.81 -2.85
CA TYR A 72 1.82 2.11 -4.23
C TYR A 72 1.73 0.91 -5.19
N GLY A 73 1.26 -0.25 -4.73
CA GLY A 73 1.07 -1.44 -5.55
C GLY A 73 2.36 -1.99 -6.19
N VAL A 74 3.51 -1.83 -5.54
CA VAL A 74 4.81 -2.30 -6.09
C VAL A 74 5.26 -3.64 -5.52
N LEU A 75 6.01 -4.38 -6.33
CA LEU A 75 6.68 -5.59 -5.85
C LEU A 75 7.90 -5.22 -5.01
N GLU A 76 8.29 -6.11 -4.08
CA GLU A 76 9.43 -5.90 -3.19
C GLU A 76 10.73 -5.62 -3.96
N ARG A 77 10.97 -6.32 -5.06
CA ARG A 77 12.16 -6.10 -5.92
C ARG A 77 12.17 -4.70 -6.53
N GLN A 78 11.02 -4.20 -6.99
CA GLN A 78 10.91 -2.84 -7.54
C GLN A 78 11.08 -1.80 -6.43
N PHE A 79 10.44 -2.01 -5.28
CA PHE A 79 10.55 -1.12 -4.13
C PHE A 79 12.00 -0.97 -3.65
N ARG A 80 12.75 -2.07 -3.56
CA ARG A 80 14.19 -2.04 -3.20
C ARG A 80 15.03 -1.25 -4.21
N ARG A 81 14.71 -1.31 -5.51
CA ARG A 81 15.39 -0.51 -6.53
C ARG A 81 15.12 0.98 -6.32
N PHE A 82 13.86 1.38 -6.12
CA PHE A 82 13.53 2.77 -5.80
C PHE A 82 14.23 3.27 -4.54
N PHE A 83 14.28 2.45 -3.49
CA PHE A 83 15.01 2.80 -2.27
C PHE A 83 16.52 2.98 -2.51
N SER A 84 17.14 2.10 -3.31
CA SER A 84 18.55 2.23 -3.65
C SER A 84 18.85 3.50 -4.46
N GLN A 85 17.91 3.91 -5.33
CA GLN A 85 18.00 5.16 -6.09
C GLN A 85 17.79 6.38 -5.19
N ALA A 86 16.81 6.33 -4.29
CA ALA A 86 16.56 7.38 -3.30
C ALA A 86 17.77 7.63 -2.40
N ARG A 87 18.46 6.56 -1.98
CA ARG A 87 19.67 6.64 -1.15
C ARG A 87 20.88 7.25 -1.87
N ARG A 88 20.93 7.15 -3.20
CA ARG A 88 21.99 7.75 -4.03
C ARG A 88 21.71 9.21 -4.38
N SER A 89 20.47 9.65 -4.21
CA SER A 89 20.05 11.01 -4.52
C SER A 89 20.41 11.95 -3.35
N PRO A 90 20.85 13.19 -3.62
CA PRO A 90 21.12 14.16 -2.55
C PRO A 90 19.84 14.48 -1.75
N GLY A 91 20.00 14.84 -0.48
CA GLY A 91 18.89 15.18 0.42
C GLY A 91 18.36 14.01 1.26
N ILE A 92 17.14 14.16 1.80
CA ILE A 92 16.54 13.21 2.74
C ILE A 92 16.04 11.97 1.99
N THR A 93 16.61 10.81 2.31
CA THR A 93 16.31 9.54 1.61
C THR A 93 14.82 9.16 1.65
N GLY A 94 14.12 9.44 2.76
CA GLY A 94 12.69 9.16 2.89
C GLY A 94 11.83 9.97 1.92
N GLU A 95 12.09 11.27 1.81
CA GLU A 95 11.41 12.16 0.88
C GLU A 95 11.71 11.79 -0.56
N ASN A 96 12.98 11.53 -0.87
CA ASN A 96 13.40 11.07 -2.20
C ASN A 96 12.68 9.78 -2.61
N LEU A 97 12.50 8.82 -1.70
CA LEU A 97 11.73 7.60 -1.96
C LEU A 97 10.28 7.93 -2.32
N LEU A 98 9.62 8.80 -1.55
CA LEU A 98 8.24 9.19 -1.79
C LEU A 98 8.09 9.93 -3.12
N ILE A 99 9.00 10.85 -3.43
CA ILE A 99 9.04 11.57 -4.70
C ILE A 99 9.16 10.59 -5.87
N LEU A 100 10.07 9.62 -5.80
CA LEU A 100 10.23 8.59 -6.84
C LEU A 100 8.98 7.72 -7.00
N LEU A 101 8.29 7.40 -5.91
CA LEU A 101 7.06 6.61 -5.96
C LEU A 101 5.87 7.42 -6.51
N GLU A 102 5.77 8.70 -6.18
CA GLU A 102 4.71 9.58 -6.67
C GLU A 102 4.86 9.93 -8.15
N ARG A 103 6.10 10.04 -8.66
CA ARG A 103 6.42 10.32 -10.07
C ARG A 103 6.12 9.17 -11.05
N ARG A 104 5.76 7.98 -10.56
CA ARG A 104 5.46 6.84 -11.44
C ARG A 104 4.22 7.13 -12.27
N LEU A 105 4.27 6.85 -13.57
CA LEU A 105 3.15 7.14 -14.49
C LEU A 105 1.82 6.55 -14.03
N ASP A 106 1.79 5.31 -13.53
CA ASP A 106 0.57 4.70 -13.00
C ASP A 106 0.01 5.43 -11.77
N ASN A 107 0.89 6.02 -10.95
CA ASN A 107 0.47 6.81 -9.80
C ASN A 107 0.05 8.23 -10.20
N VAL A 108 0.73 8.86 -11.17
CA VAL A 108 0.33 10.17 -11.72
C VAL A 108 -1.07 10.08 -12.33
N VAL A 109 -1.34 9.05 -13.14
CA VAL A 109 -2.67 8.81 -13.73
C VAL A 109 -3.75 8.61 -12.67
N TYR A 110 -3.42 7.91 -11.58
CA TYR A 110 -4.31 7.80 -10.41
C TYR A 110 -4.54 9.15 -9.71
N ARG A 111 -3.49 9.96 -9.52
CA ARG A 111 -3.58 11.28 -8.89
C ARG A 111 -4.39 12.28 -9.71
N LEU A 112 -4.35 12.16 -11.04
CA LEU A 112 -5.15 12.95 -11.96
C LEU A 112 -6.62 12.50 -12.02
N GLY A 113 -7.01 11.41 -11.36
CA GLY A 113 -8.39 10.93 -11.31
C GLY A 113 -8.82 10.07 -12.51
N PHE A 114 -7.91 9.69 -13.41
CA PHE A 114 -8.22 8.80 -14.54
C PHE A 114 -8.46 7.33 -14.14
N GLY A 115 -8.30 6.98 -12.87
CA GLY A 115 -8.68 5.68 -12.35
C GLY A 115 -8.96 5.73 -10.86
N ASP A 116 -10.05 5.09 -10.45
CA ASP A 116 -10.55 5.08 -9.06
C ASP A 116 -9.57 4.40 -8.09
N SER A 117 -8.71 3.52 -8.60
CA SER A 117 -7.65 2.88 -7.83
C SER A 117 -6.32 2.84 -8.58
N ARG A 118 -5.22 2.77 -7.84
CA ARG A 118 -3.88 2.59 -8.44
C ARG A 118 -3.77 1.32 -9.29
N ALA A 119 -4.52 0.27 -8.95
CA ALA A 119 -4.53 -0.96 -9.74
C ALA A 119 -5.21 -0.78 -11.10
N GLN A 120 -6.27 0.03 -11.15
CA GLN A 120 -6.99 0.42 -12.36
C GLN A 120 -6.18 1.40 -13.20
N ALA A 121 -5.62 2.47 -12.59
CA ALA A 121 -4.74 3.40 -13.29
C ALA A 121 -3.55 2.68 -13.96
N ARG A 122 -2.97 1.68 -13.30
CA ARG A 122 -1.94 0.83 -13.89
C ARG A 122 -2.43 0.01 -15.08
N GLN A 123 -3.67 -0.45 -15.06
CA GLN A 123 -4.28 -1.17 -16.18
C GLN A 123 -4.49 -0.22 -17.36
N VAL A 124 -5.00 0.98 -17.11
CA VAL A 124 -5.18 2.05 -18.11
C VAL A 124 -3.85 2.35 -18.81
N VAL A 125 -2.78 2.56 -18.04
CA VAL A 125 -1.43 2.76 -18.58
C VAL A 125 -0.92 1.53 -19.32
N GLY A 126 -1.07 0.33 -18.75
CA GLY A 126 -0.57 -0.91 -19.34
C GLY A 126 -1.29 -1.32 -20.63
N HIS A 127 -2.52 -0.85 -20.84
CA HIS A 127 -3.28 -1.04 -22.08
C HIS A 127 -3.02 0.05 -23.13
N GLY A 128 -2.21 1.06 -22.82
CA GLY A 128 -1.87 2.13 -23.78
C GLY A 128 -2.95 3.20 -23.95
N HIS A 129 -3.86 3.37 -22.99
CA HIS A 129 -4.86 4.44 -23.04
C HIS A 129 -4.30 5.83 -22.69
N ILE A 130 -3.01 5.91 -22.33
CA ILE A 130 -2.32 7.15 -22.01
C ILE A 130 -1.20 7.34 -23.02
N LEU A 131 -1.24 8.47 -23.73
CA LEU A 131 -0.15 8.96 -24.56
C LEU A 131 0.65 9.98 -23.73
N VAL A 132 1.98 9.87 -23.74
CA VAL A 132 2.91 10.75 -23.01
C VAL A 132 3.88 11.35 -24.00
#